data_AF-A0A4V4HI65-F1
#
_entry.id   AF-A0A4V4HI65-F1
#
_cell.length_a   1.000
_cell.length_b   1.000
_cell.length_c   1.000
_cell.angle_alpha   90.00
_cell.angle_beta   90.00
_cell.angle_gamma   90.00
#
_symmetry.space_group_name_H-M   'P 1'
#
loop_
_entity.id
_entity.type
_entity.pdbx_description
1 polymer ?
#
loop_
_entity_poly.entity_id
_entity_poly.type
_entity_poly.pdbx_seq_one_letter_code
_entity_poly.pdbx_strand_id
1 'polypeptide(L)'
;MSFTNLYYKRATGTAKPCYICFKPTTTVLATINTVDFLYTCDTHLSDRGFASPVGEDGDGAGGVKKIGLSAEEISKVKEEWEERQKKKAEKEKAKEEEKEKEKDNKEGESKEDKEVKSKNKEKSTALPGSLPSPGTATPPKPTHERYTLHRDFFAMRLAEHRKRRQAAEAKEIAPRFPGVPKGGVV
;
A
#
# COMPACT_ATOMS: atom_id res chain seq x y z
N MET A 1 6.18 16.54 7.56
CA MET A 1 5.04 16.26 6.68
C MET A 1 5.43 15.13 5.75
N SER A 2 4.62 14.07 5.72
CA SER A 2 4.52 13.16 4.58
C SER A 2 3.48 13.71 3.61
N PHE A 3 3.53 13.25 2.36
CA PHE A 3 2.50 13.47 1.34
C PHE A 3 2.18 12.12 0.68
N THR A 4 1.10 12.02 -0.10
CA THR A 4 0.71 10.80 -0.81
C THR A 4 1.48 10.63 -2.11
N ASN A 5 1.66 9.39 -2.58
CA ASN A 5 2.33 9.08 -3.85
C ASN A 5 1.37 9.23 -5.04
N LEU A 6 0.75 10.41 -5.17
CA LEU A 6 -0.20 10.69 -6.24
C LEU A 6 0.09 12.07 -6.82
N TYR A 7 0.49 12.07 -8.08
CA TYR A 7 0.90 13.24 -8.85
C TYR A 7 -0.02 13.45 -10.05
N TYR A 8 -0.23 14.71 -10.41
CA TYR A 8 -0.98 15.14 -11.58
C TYR A 8 -0.02 15.74 -12.60
N LYS A 9 -0.13 15.33 -13.87
CA LYS A 9 0.65 15.93 -14.97
C LYS A 9 0.13 17.33 -15.26
N ARG A 10 1.04 18.29 -15.33
CA ARG A 10 0.80 19.70 -15.65
C ARG A 10 1.83 20.16 -16.68
N ALA A 11 1.41 21.03 -17.60
CA ALA A 11 2.32 21.77 -18.46
C ALA A 11 2.75 23.08 -17.76
N THR A 12 3.97 23.54 -18.03
CA THR A 12 4.51 24.81 -17.52
C THR A 12 5.13 25.62 -18.65
N GLY A 13 4.99 26.95 -18.58
CA GLY A 13 5.46 27.87 -19.62
C GLY A 13 6.98 28.09 -19.67
N THR A 14 7.75 27.53 -18.72
CA THR A 14 9.22 27.65 -18.68
C THR A 14 9.86 26.28 -18.58
N ALA A 15 10.74 25.94 -19.52
CA ALA A 15 11.44 24.67 -19.48
C ALA A 15 12.47 24.62 -18.34
N LYS A 16 12.53 23.51 -17.60
CA LYS A 16 13.55 23.24 -16.57
C LYS A 16 14.12 21.81 -16.73
N PRO A 17 15.31 21.50 -16.22
CA PRO A 17 15.90 20.17 -16.38
C PRO A 17 15.05 19.07 -15.74
N CYS A 18 14.85 17.97 -16.48
CA CYS A 18 14.25 16.73 -16.02
C CYS A 18 15.01 16.13 -14.83
N TYR A 19 14.31 15.62 -13.83
CA TYR A 19 14.90 15.02 -12.63
C TYR A 19 15.78 13.78 -12.93
N ILE A 20 15.42 12.99 -13.95
CA ILE A 20 16.16 11.75 -14.28
C ILE A 20 17.36 12.04 -15.18
N CYS A 21 17.16 12.86 -16.22
CA CYS A 21 18.10 12.96 -17.35
C CYS A 21 18.65 14.37 -17.62
N PHE A 22 18.15 15.38 -16.90
CA PHE A 22 18.52 16.81 -16.99
C PHE A 22 18.30 17.51 -18.35
N LYS A 23 17.64 16.86 -19.32
CA LYS A 23 17.15 17.53 -20.55
C LYS A 23 16.04 18.53 -20.19
N PRO A 24 15.89 19.67 -20.89
CA PRO A 24 14.86 20.67 -20.59
C PRO A 24 13.45 20.12 -20.88
N THR A 25 12.51 20.34 -19.95
CA THR A 25 11.11 19.88 -20.05
C THR A 25 10.15 20.95 -19.56
N THR A 26 8.99 21.03 -20.21
CA THR A 26 7.83 21.84 -19.76
C THR A 26 6.83 21.02 -18.96
N THR A 27 6.91 19.69 -19.00
CA THR A 27 6.08 18.74 -18.27
C THR A 27 6.52 18.56 -16.82
N VAL A 28 5.55 18.66 -15.91
CA VAL A 28 5.72 18.57 -14.45
C VAL A 28 4.70 17.59 -13.86
N LEU A 29 5.16 16.71 -12.99
CA LEU A 29 4.33 15.97 -12.04
C LEU A 29 4.21 16.77 -10.74
N ALA A 30 2.99 17.10 -10.30
CA ALA A 30 2.75 17.85 -9.06
C ALA A 30 1.71 17.17 -8.17
N THR A 31 1.98 17.13 -6.86
CA THR A 31 1.00 16.71 -5.83
C THR A 31 -0.16 17.70 -5.72
N ILE A 32 -1.33 17.26 -5.24
CA ILE A 32 -2.55 18.10 -5.16
C ILE A 32 -2.34 19.41 -4.37
N ASN A 33 -1.63 19.33 -3.25
CA ASN A 33 -1.31 20.45 -2.37
C ASN A 33 0.01 21.17 -2.73
N THR A 34 0.58 20.88 -3.91
CA THR A 34 1.86 21.39 -4.45
C THR A 34 3.10 21.30 -3.54
N VAL A 35 3.00 20.55 -2.43
CA VAL A 35 4.09 20.26 -1.46
C VAL A 35 5.33 19.68 -2.16
N ASP A 36 5.10 18.80 -3.13
CA ASP A 36 6.12 18.22 -4.00
C ASP A 36 5.74 18.39 -5.48
N PHE A 37 6.72 18.80 -6.29
CA PHE A 37 6.62 18.92 -7.75
C PHE A 37 7.95 18.53 -8.41
N LEU A 38 7.87 17.91 -9.60
CA LEU A 38 8.99 17.25 -10.27
C LEU A 38 8.92 17.46 -11.78
N TYR A 39 10.01 17.90 -12.41
CA TYR A 39 10.09 18.07 -13.87
C TYR A 39 10.50 16.75 -14.53
N THR A 40 9.70 16.28 -15.48
CA THR A 40 9.78 14.91 -16.02
C THR A 40 9.39 14.90 -17.50
N CYS A 41 10.32 14.63 -18.42
CA CYS A 41 9.99 14.49 -19.84
C CYS A 41 9.22 13.20 -20.09
N ASP A 42 8.37 13.21 -21.12
CA ASP A 42 7.46 12.10 -21.42
C ASP A 42 8.19 10.76 -21.66
N THR A 43 9.45 10.79 -22.11
CA THR A 43 10.30 9.58 -22.26
C THR A 43 10.56 8.83 -20.96
N HIS A 44 10.57 9.51 -19.81
CA HIS A 44 10.65 8.88 -18.49
C HIS A 44 9.27 8.69 -17.87
N LEU A 45 8.27 9.48 -18.30
CA LEU A 45 6.88 9.28 -17.91
C LEU A 45 6.26 8.01 -18.52
N SER A 46 6.83 7.52 -19.62
CA SER A 46 6.55 6.19 -20.20
C SER A 46 7.30 5.04 -19.54
N ASP A 47 8.35 5.32 -18.74
CA ASP A 47 9.15 4.28 -18.07
C ASP A 47 8.46 3.80 -16.79
N ARG A 48 8.13 2.50 -16.78
CA ARG A 48 7.49 1.81 -15.65
C ARG A 48 8.39 1.75 -14.41
N GLY A 49 9.71 1.83 -14.58
CA GLY A 49 10.67 1.93 -13.47
C GLY A 49 10.66 3.29 -12.77
N PHE A 50 10.18 4.35 -13.43
CA PHE A 50 10.08 5.69 -12.86
C PHE A 50 8.66 6.05 -12.40
N ALA A 51 7.67 5.95 -13.29
CA ALA A 51 6.28 6.33 -13.01
C ALA A 51 5.29 5.37 -13.67
N SER A 52 4.19 5.09 -12.97
CA SER A 52 3.06 4.34 -13.52
C SER A 52 1.82 5.23 -13.58
N PRO A 53 1.14 5.31 -14.76
CA PRO A 53 -0.13 6.00 -14.86
C PRO A 53 -1.17 5.29 -13.99
N VAL A 54 -1.93 6.09 -13.24
CA VAL A 54 -3.04 5.63 -12.40
C VAL A 54 -4.29 5.65 -13.25
N GLY A 55 -4.85 4.47 -13.53
CA GLY A 55 -6.19 4.34 -14.12
C GLY A 55 -7.25 4.97 -13.22
N GLU A 56 -8.45 5.23 -13.76
CA GLU A 56 -9.46 6.02 -13.05
C GLU A 56 -9.88 5.37 -11.70
N ASP A 57 -9.78 4.04 -11.59
CA ASP A 57 -10.01 3.23 -10.38
C ASP A 57 -8.70 2.76 -9.70
N GLY A 58 -7.95 3.66 -9.06
CA GLY A 58 -6.62 3.32 -8.53
C GLY A 58 -6.07 4.20 -7.39
N ASP A 59 -6.73 4.23 -6.23
CA ASP A 59 -6.29 5.08 -5.12
C ASP A 59 -4.88 4.71 -4.57
N GLY A 60 -4.07 5.73 -4.32
CA GLY A 60 -2.60 5.66 -4.39
C GLY A 60 -1.89 5.18 -3.13
N ALA A 61 -2.13 3.94 -2.69
CA ALA A 61 -1.59 3.42 -1.41
C ALA A 61 -1.17 1.93 -1.38
N GLY A 62 -0.71 1.32 -2.48
CA GLY A 62 -0.44 -0.13 -2.46
C GLY A 62 0.33 -0.80 -3.61
N GLY A 63 1.24 -0.11 -4.30
CA GLY A 63 1.95 -0.58 -5.52
C GLY A 63 2.92 -1.78 -5.38
N VAL A 64 2.73 -2.67 -4.40
CA VAL A 64 3.49 -3.93 -4.23
C VAL A 64 2.56 -5.16 -4.36
N LYS A 65 1.34 -4.96 -4.89
CA LYS A 65 0.39 -6.03 -5.24
C LYS A 65 -0.28 -5.68 -6.58
N LYS A 66 -0.54 -6.69 -7.42
CA LYS A 66 -1.16 -6.60 -8.77
C LYS A 66 -0.30 -6.02 -9.92
N ILE A 67 1.01 -6.33 -9.96
CA ILE A 67 1.69 -6.46 -11.26
C ILE A 67 1.80 -7.96 -11.54
N GLY A 68 1.24 -8.41 -12.66
CA GLY A 68 1.66 -9.66 -13.32
C GLY A 68 1.19 -11.00 -12.75
N LEU A 69 0.23 -11.07 -11.82
CA LEU A 69 -0.48 -12.32 -11.52
C LEU A 69 -1.94 -12.22 -11.96
N SER A 70 -2.35 -13.14 -12.82
CA SER A 70 -3.73 -13.32 -13.24
C SER A 70 -4.61 -13.75 -12.05
N ALA A 71 -5.93 -13.54 -12.17
CA ALA A 71 -6.88 -14.00 -11.17
C ALA A 71 -6.81 -15.53 -10.97
N GLU A 72 -6.48 -16.28 -12.04
CA GLU A 72 -6.36 -17.73 -12.01
C GLU A 72 -5.16 -18.23 -11.20
N GLU A 73 -4.00 -17.60 -11.33
CA GLU A 73 -2.80 -17.94 -10.53
C GLU A 73 -3.05 -17.68 -9.04
N ILE A 74 -3.78 -16.61 -8.72
CA ILE A 74 -4.18 -16.29 -7.35
C ILE A 74 -5.18 -17.32 -6.79
N SER A 75 -6.02 -17.95 -7.62
CA SER A 75 -6.88 -19.07 -7.20
C SER A 75 -6.07 -20.35 -7.01
N LYS A 76 -5.26 -20.77 -8.00
CA LYS A 76 -4.44 -21.98 -7.96
C LYS A 76 -3.51 -22.00 -6.73
N VAL A 77 -2.85 -20.88 -6.43
CA VAL A 77 -1.96 -20.76 -5.25
C VAL A 77 -2.73 -20.82 -3.92
N LYS A 78 -4.00 -20.39 -3.86
CA LYS A 78 -4.85 -20.58 -2.67
C LYS A 78 -5.29 -22.02 -2.51
N GLU A 79 -5.70 -22.66 -3.60
CA GLU A 79 -6.14 -24.06 -3.62
C GLU A 79 -4.98 -24.99 -3.20
N GLU A 80 -3.79 -24.80 -3.78
CA GLU A 80 -2.57 -25.51 -3.35
C GLU A 80 -2.22 -25.24 -1.88
N TRP A 81 -2.34 -24.00 -1.40
CA TRP A 81 -2.06 -23.67 0.00
C TRP A 81 -3.08 -24.33 0.95
N GLU A 82 -4.37 -24.30 0.62
CA GLU A 82 -5.42 -24.93 1.41
C GLU A 82 -5.28 -26.46 1.44
N GLU A 83 -5.00 -27.11 0.31
CA GLU A 83 -4.70 -28.55 0.31
C GLU A 83 -3.48 -28.87 1.15
N ARG A 84 -2.42 -28.06 1.05
CA ARG A 84 -1.16 -28.27 1.78
C ARG A 84 -1.25 -27.91 3.27
N GLN A 85 -2.31 -27.23 3.68
CA GLN A 85 -2.71 -27.07 5.09
C GLN A 85 -3.61 -28.24 5.54
N LYS A 86 -4.62 -28.64 4.76
CA LYS A 86 -5.49 -29.79 5.07
C LYS A 86 -4.68 -31.08 5.24
N LYS A 87 -3.78 -31.37 4.29
CA LYS A 87 -2.84 -32.51 4.33
C LYS A 87 -1.78 -32.42 5.45
N LYS A 88 -1.61 -31.26 6.10
CA LYS A 88 -0.82 -31.13 7.34
C LYS A 88 -1.68 -31.40 8.57
N ALA A 89 -2.83 -30.74 8.68
CA ALA A 89 -3.76 -30.92 9.79
C ALA A 89 -4.24 -32.38 9.93
N GLU A 90 -4.51 -33.07 8.82
CA GLU A 90 -4.82 -34.51 8.82
C GLU A 90 -3.64 -35.36 9.29
N LYS A 91 -2.40 -34.99 8.91
CA LYS A 91 -1.18 -35.69 9.31
C LYS A 91 -0.73 -35.39 10.75
N GLU A 92 -1.20 -34.28 11.33
CA GLU A 92 -1.04 -33.96 12.75
C GLU A 92 -2.12 -34.67 13.57
N LYS A 93 -3.40 -34.63 13.16
CA LYS A 93 -4.48 -35.38 13.82
C LYS A 93 -4.25 -36.89 13.82
N ALA A 94 -3.82 -37.47 12.71
CA ALA A 94 -3.46 -38.90 12.66
C ALA A 94 -2.34 -39.26 13.65
N LYS A 95 -1.41 -38.34 13.93
CA LYS A 95 -0.34 -38.50 14.93
C LYS A 95 -0.78 -38.25 16.37
N GLU A 96 -1.84 -37.48 16.58
CA GLU A 96 -2.48 -37.36 17.90
C GLU A 96 -3.29 -38.63 18.20
N GLU A 97 -4.14 -39.09 17.28
CA GLU A 97 -4.91 -40.34 17.45
C GLU A 97 -4.02 -41.59 17.61
N GLU A 98 -2.87 -41.64 16.92
CA GLU A 98 -1.88 -42.72 17.07
C GLU A 98 -1.18 -42.67 18.44
N LYS A 99 -0.95 -41.47 19.00
CA LYS A 99 -0.41 -41.30 20.37
C LYS A 99 -1.42 -41.53 21.47
N GLU A 100 -2.69 -41.23 21.24
CA GLU A 100 -3.76 -41.40 22.23
C GLU A 100 -4.06 -42.89 22.43
N LYS A 101 -4.04 -43.68 21.34
CA LYS A 101 -4.18 -45.15 21.37
C LYS A 101 -3.02 -45.90 22.04
N GLU A 102 -1.87 -45.26 22.29
CA GLU A 102 -0.75 -45.85 23.04
C GLU A 102 -0.82 -45.55 24.57
N LYS A 103 -1.82 -44.78 25.03
CA LYS A 103 -1.99 -44.46 26.46
C LYS A 103 -3.22 -45.04 27.15
N ASP A 104 -4.24 -45.48 26.40
CA ASP A 104 -5.47 -46.00 26.99
C ASP A 104 -5.38 -47.49 27.34
N ASN A 105 -4.60 -47.81 28.38
CA ASN A 105 -4.67 -49.10 29.07
C ASN A 105 -4.35 -49.01 30.57
N LYS A 106 -5.02 -48.07 31.27
CA LYS A 106 -5.38 -48.21 32.69
C LYS A 106 -6.42 -47.16 33.12
N GLU A 107 -7.58 -47.65 33.56
CA GLU A 107 -8.10 -47.46 34.93
C GLU A 107 -8.13 -46.01 35.50
N GLY A 108 -9.29 -45.37 35.74
CA GLY A 108 -10.67 -45.79 35.46
C GLY A 108 -11.73 -45.04 36.30
N GLU A 109 -13.00 -45.33 35.99
CA GLU A 109 -14.23 -45.11 36.77
C GLU A 109 -14.87 -43.70 36.95
N SER A 110 -16.21 -43.74 36.97
CA SER A 110 -17.19 -42.87 37.65
C SER A 110 -17.51 -41.43 37.20
N LYS A 111 -18.70 -41.31 36.56
CA LYS A 111 -19.85 -40.43 36.94
C LYS A 111 -19.69 -38.89 36.82
N GLU A 112 -20.71 -38.03 36.76
CA GLU A 112 -22.18 -37.97 36.52
C GLU A 112 -22.47 -36.45 36.26
N ASP A 113 -23.48 -35.90 35.55
CA ASP A 113 -24.76 -36.30 34.93
C ASP A 113 -25.23 -35.12 34.00
N LYS A 114 -26.31 -35.28 33.18
CA LYS A 114 -27.10 -34.24 32.42
C LYS A 114 -26.46 -33.44 31.25
N GLU A 115 -27.23 -32.82 30.34
CA GLU A 115 -28.50 -33.24 29.68
C GLU A 115 -28.75 -32.44 28.37
N VAL A 116 -29.13 -33.14 27.30
CA VAL A 116 -30.22 -32.80 26.34
C VAL A 116 -30.28 -31.45 25.56
N LYS A 117 -30.54 -31.61 24.25
CA LYS A 117 -31.03 -30.64 23.22
C LYS A 117 -30.07 -29.52 22.75
N SER A 118 -30.14 -29.03 21.50
CA SER A 118 -30.57 -29.54 20.17
C SER A 118 -30.85 -28.35 19.24
N LYS A 119 -30.60 -28.52 17.93
CA LYS A 119 -31.35 -27.85 16.81
C LYS A 119 -31.17 -26.32 16.69
N ASN A 120 -31.33 -25.68 15.53
CA ASN A 120 -31.29 -26.13 14.13
C ASN A 120 -31.09 -24.90 13.20
N LYS A 121 -30.76 -25.16 11.93
CA LYS A 121 -31.00 -24.36 10.70
C LYS A 121 -31.32 -22.84 10.74
N GLU A 122 -30.58 -22.14 9.88
CA GLU A 122 -31.05 -21.35 8.70
C GLU A 122 -32.30 -20.45 8.88
N LYS A 123 -32.28 -19.21 8.37
CA LYS A 123 -32.49 -18.87 6.94
C LYS A 123 -32.93 -17.39 6.74
N SER A 124 -32.24 -16.68 5.82
CA SER A 124 -32.71 -15.46 5.11
C SER A 124 -33.19 -14.27 6.02
N THR A 125 -33.67 -13.10 5.55
CA THR A 125 -34.12 -12.65 4.21
C THR A 125 -33.99 -11.13 4.04
N ALA A 126 -33.79 -10.68 2.79
CA ALA A 126 -34.20 -9.41 2.16
C ALA A 126 -34.09 -8.04 2.88
N LEU A 127 -33.46 -7.09 2.16
CA LEU A 127 -33.76 -5.64 2.23
C LEU A 127 -35.17 -5.35 1.68
N PRO A 128 -35.79 -4.22 2.06
CA PRO A 128 -36.18 -3.23 1.03
C PRO A 128 -36.03 -1.76 1.46
N GLY A 129 -35.87 -0.82 0.51
CA GLY A 129 -35.70 0.61 0.83
C GLY A 129 -35.51 1.57 -0.36
N SER A 130 -36.47 1.59 -1.30
CA SER A 130 -36.58 2.60 -2.40
C SER A 130 -37.20 3.92 -1.89
N LEU A 131 -37.05 5.12 -2.47
CA LEU A 131 -36.34 5.74 -3.62
C LEU A 131 -36.27 7.29 -3.31
N PRO A 132 -35.94 8.29 -4.19
CA PRO A 132 -35.65 8.30 -5.63
C PRO A 132 -34.34 9.02 -6.07
N SER A 133 -34.08 9.02 -7.38
CA SER A 133 -33.03 9.80 -8.07
C SER A 133 -33.47 11.27 -8.28
N PRO A 134 -32.52 12.21 -8.44
CA PRO A 134 -32.40 12.80 -9.77
C PRO A 134 -30.95 13.01 -10.27
N GLY A 135 -30.78 13.01 -11.60
CA GLY A 135 -29.62 13.57 -12.28
C GLY A 135 -28.57 12.56 -12.75
N THR A 136 -28.56 12.26 -14.05
CA THR A 136 -27.51 11.48 -14.73
C THR A 136 -26.24 12.32 -14.94
N ALA A 137 -25.57 12.68 -13.83
CA ALA A 137 -24.28 13.33 -13.88
C ALA A 137 -23.21 12.32 -14.34
N THR A 138 -22.76 12.42 -15.59
CA THR A 138 -21.52 11.77 -16.02
C THR A 138 -20.39 12.23 -15.10
N PRO A 139 -19.59 11.31 -14.51
CA PRO A 139 -18.50 11.71 -13.62
C PRO A 139 -17.53 12.65 -14.38
N PRO A 140 -17.09 13.77 -13.76
CA PRO A 140 -16.20 14.70 -14.44
C PRO A 140 -14.87 14.01 -14.71
N LYS A 141 -14.56 13.80 -16.00
CA LYS A 141 -13.29 13.21 -16.45
C LYS A 141 -12.12 13.90 -15.73
N PRO A 142 -11.16 13.15 -15.16
CA PRO A 142 -10.05 13.75 -14.44
C PRO A 142 -9.25 14.64 -15.41
N THR A 143 -9.26 15.94 -15.17
CA THR A 143 -8.72 16.97 -16.08
C THR A 143 -7.20 16.92 -16.28
N HIS A 144 -6.51 16.08 -15.53
CA HIS A 144 -5.06 15.89 -15.56
C HIS A 144 -4.73 14.39 -15.42
N GLU A 145 -3.83 13.89 -16.27
CA GLU A 145 -3.28 12.53 -16.18
C GLU A 145 -2.68 12.30 -14.79
N ARG A 146 -3.05 11.18 -14.15
CA ARG A 146 -2.62 10.83 -12.79
C ARG A 146 -1.47 9.82 -12.83
N TYR A 147 -0.48 9.99 -11.96
CA TYR A 147 0.70 9.14 -11.89
C TYR A 147 1.08 8.80 -10.44
N THR A 148 1.58 7.58 -10.24
CA THR A 148 2.33 7.16 -9.06
C THR A 148 3.81 7.07 -9.42
N LEU A 149 4.71 7.56 -8.57
CA LEU A 149 6.14 7.29 -8.74
C LEU A 149 6.45 5.87 -8.24
N HIS A 150 7.45 5.23 -8.84
CA HIS A 150 7.96 3.96 -8.32
C HIS A 150 8.51 4.13 -6.88
N ARG A 151 8.44 3.05 -6.08
CA ARG A 151 8.65 3.04 -4.62
C ARG A 151 9.90 3.81 -4.19
N ASP A 152 11.01 3.56 -4.88
CA ASP A 152 12.32 4.04 -4.45
C ASP A 152 12.54 5.52 -4.79
N PHE A 153 12.03 5.99 -5.94
CA PHE A 153 11.97 7.42 -6.27
C PHE A 153 11.08 8.17 -5.27
N PHE A 154 9.92 7.62 -4.90
CA PHE A 154 9.06 8.23 -3.89
C PHE A 154 9.73 8.28 -2.50
N ALA A 155 10.46 7.22 -2.11
CA ALA A 155 11.26 7.20 -0.88
C ALA A 155 12.38 8.26 -0.90
N MET A 156 13.07 8.46 -2.03
CA MET A 156 14.05 9.54 -2.21
C MET A 156 13.42 10.92 -2.02
N ARG A 157 12.23 11.19 -2.60
CA ARG A 157 11.52 12.47 -2.43
C ARG A 157 11.09 12.72 -0.98
N LEU A 158 10.61 11.68 -0.28
CA LEU A 158 10.30 11.78 1.16
C LEU A 158 11.57 12.04 2.00
N ALA A 159 12.72 11.45 1.64
CA ALA A 159 13.99 11.69 2.30
C ALA A 159 14.53 13.12 2.02
N GLU A 160 14.42 13.60 0.79
CA GLU A 160 14.77 14.97 0.39
C GLU A 160 13.93 16.00 1.18
N HIS A 161 12.61 15.80 1.26
CA HIS A 161 11.73 16.69 2.02
C HIS A 161 11.98 16.61 3.54
N ARG A 162 12.36 15.45 4.08
CA ARG A 162 12.78 15.29 5.49
C ARG A 162 14.08 16.05 5.76
N LYS A 163 15.10 15.89 4.90
CA LYS A 163 16.38 16.59 4.97
C LYS A 163 16.20 18.11 4.85
N ARG A 164 15.32 18.58 3.96
CA ARG A 164 14.95 20.01 3.83
C ARG A 164 14.38 20.57 5.13
N ARG A 165 13.48 19.83 5.80
CA ARG A 165 12.93 20.25 7.11
C ARG A 165 14.01 20.29 8.19
N GLN A 166 14.80 19.22 8.33
CA GLN A 166 15.88 19.15 9.32
C GLN A 166 16.92 20.25 9.12
N ALA A 167 17.25 20.59 7.86
CA ALA A 167 18.17 21.68 7.54
C ALA A 167 17.58 23.08 7.80
N ALA A 168 16.25 23.24 7.75
CA ALA A 168 15.59 24.47 8.18
C ALA A 168 15.58 24.57 9.71
N GLU A 169 15.14 23.53 10.41
CA GLU A 169 15.12 23.47 11.88
C GLU A 169 16.53 23.67 12.49
N ALA A 170 17.56 23.08 11.88
CA ALA A 170 18.94 23.30 12.27
C ALA A 170 19.41 24.75 12.07
N LYS A 171 18.91 25.47 11.04
CA LYS A 171 19.21 26.89 10.83
C LYS A 171 18.52 27.80 11.85
N GLU A 172 17.28 27.49 12.23
CA GLU A 172 16.55 28.24 13.27
C GLU A 172 17.18 28.05 14.67
N ILE A 173 17.80 26.91 14.94
CA ILE A 173 18.44 26.62 16.22
C ILE A 173 19.94 27.00 16.23
N ALA A 174 20.61 27.06 15.06
CA ALA A 174 22.03 27.39 14.94
C ALA A 174 22.49 28.65 15.74
N PRO A 175 21.76 29.78 15.75
CA PRO A 175 22.12 30.97 16.52
C PRO A 175 22.09 30.79 18.04
N ARG A 176 21.53 29.69 18.56
CA ARG A 176 21.46 29.36 19.99
C ARG A 176 22.63 28.50 20.49
N PHE A 177 23.46 27.98 19.59
CA PHE A 177 24.67 27.24 19.96
C PHE A 177 25.87 28.20 20.09
N PRO A 178 26.80 27.95 21.02
CA PRO A 178 28.05 28.73 21.09
C PRO A 178 28.85 28.55 19.80
N GLY A 179 29.34 29.65 19.23
CA GLY A 179 30.14 29.63 18.02
C GLY A 179 31.45 28.86 18.21
N VAL A 180 31.83 28.06 17.21
CA VAL A 180 33.11 27.34 17.22
C VAL A 180 34.26 28.35 17.39
N PRO A 181 35.18 28.16 18.37
CA PRO A 181 36.32 29.03 18.54
C PRO A 181 37.15 29.12 17.26
N LYS A 182 37.19 30.31 16.65
CA LYS A 182 38.15 30.61 15.59
C LYS A 182 39.51 30.75 16.26
N GLY A 183 40.33 29.71 16.17
CA GLY A 183 41.69 29.69 16.71
C GLY A 183 42.55 30.77 16.05
N GLY A 184 42.57 31.96 16.64
CA GLY A 184 43.55 32.98 16.32
C GLY A 184 44.91 32.49 16.78
N VAL A 185 45.78 32.14 15.82
CA VAL A 185 47.21 32.03 16.08
C VAL A 185 47.70 33.46 16.31
N VAL A 186 48.13 33.73 17.54
CA VAL A 186 48.78 34.96 18.00
C VAL A 186 50.24 34.62 18.29
#